data_AF-D1QVL8-F1
#
_entry.id   AF-D1QVL8-F1
#
_cell.length_a   1.000
_cell.length_b   1.000
_cell.length_c   1.000
_cell.angle_alpha   90.00
_cell.angle_beta   90.00
_cell.angle_gamma   90.00
#
_symmetry.space_group_name_H-M   'P 1'
#
loop_
_entity.id
_entity.type
_entity.pdbx_description
1 polymer ?
#
loop_
_entity_poly.entity_id
_entity_poly.type
_entity_poly.pdbx_seq_one_letter_code
_entity_poly.pdbx_strand_id
1 'polypeptide(L)'
;MRSEIIAILALSPHAGYAWKGTTTDLLEVINAVVMSCELFDENGRRYTFGRLTHDICLRLNRHEPHNPRSYLTKARQRKNLHRPPLMRRYEAALHHSPRPLFNHIVKK
;
A
#
# COMPACT_ATOMS: atom_id res chain seq x y z
N MET A 1 -0.05 -10.48 2.20
CA MET A 1 -0.05 -9.12 1.60
C MET A 1 -1.00 -8.99 0.41
N ARG A 2 -0.92 -9.83 -0.63
CA ARG A 2 -1.84 -9.79 -1.80
C ARG A 2 -3.32 -9.76 -1.41
N SER A 3 -3.75 -10.68 -0.54
CA SER A 3 -5.13 -10.77 -0.05
C SER A 3 -5.59 -9.50 0.66
N GLU A 4 -4.70 -8.84 1.41
CA GLU A 4 -5.00 -7.58 2.09
C GLU A 4 -5.16 -6.43 1.09
N ILE A 5 -4.32 -6.35 0.04
CA ILE A 5 -4.52 -5.37 -1.05
C ILE A 5 -5.87 -5.60 -1.74
N ILE A 6 -6.24 -6.84 -2.05
CA ILE A 6 -7.55 -7.16 -2.63
C ILE A 6 -8.67 -6.70 -1.69
N ALA A 7 -8.54 -6.95 -0.39
CA ALA A 7 -9.55 -6.51 0.57
C ALA A 7 -9.61 -4.98 0.72
N ILE A 8 -8.49 -4.27 0.54
CA ILE A 8 -8.49 -2.81 0.47
C ILE A 8 -9.21 -2.36 -0.80
N LEU A 9 -8.94 -2.98 -1.95
CA LEU A 9 -9.63 -2.72 -3.23
C LEU A 9 -11.15 -2.99 -3.17
N ALA A 10 -11.60 -3.85 -2.26
CA ALA A 10 -13.02 -4.09 -2.02
C ALA A 10 -13.69 -3.02 -1.14
N LEU A 11 -12.92 -2.12 -0.50
CA LEU A 11 -13.50 -1.03 0.29
C LEU A 11 -14.20 -0.02 -0.61
N SER A 12 -15.35 0.48 -0.16
CA SER A 12 -16.01 1.61 -0.82
C SER A 12 -15.19 2.90 -0.62
N PRO A 13 -14.94 3.68 -1.69
CA PRO A 13 -14.31 5.00 -1.58
C PRO A 13 -15.01 5.96 -0.60
N HIS A 14 -16.31 5.78 -0.40
CA HIS A 14 -17.14 6.64 0.45
C HIS A 14 -17.27 6.13 1.90
N ALA A 15 -16.63 5.00 2.24
CA ALA A 15 -16.77 4.39 3.57
C ALA A 15 -15.93 5.06 4.67
N GLY A 16 -15.20 6.13 4.35
CA GLY A 16 -14.46 6.93 5.33
C GLY A 16 -13.15 6.30 5.82
N TYR A 17 -12.61 5.31 5.10
CA TYR A 17 -11.33 4.68 5.48
C TYR A 17 -10.14 5.60 5.19
N ALA A 18 -9.17 5.61 6.10
CA ALA A 18 -7.97 6.43 6.01
C ALA A 18 -6.70 5.65 6.37
N TRP A 19 -5.62 5.90 5.63
CA TRP A 19 -4.29 5.36 5.91
C TRP A 19 -3.54 6.17 6.97
N LYS A 20 -3.23 5.56 8.12
CA LYS A 20 -2.41 6.15 9.20
C LYS A 20 -0.91 6.09 8.94
N GLY A 21 -0.45 5.19 8.07
CA GLY A 21 0.97 5.07 7.75
C GLY A 21 1.50 6.25 6.91
N THR A 22 2.79 6.18 6.57
CA THR A 22 3.38 7.18 5.67
C THR A 22 2.96 6.92 4.22
N THR A 23 3.08 7.92 3.35
CA THR A 23 2.87 7.74 1.91
C THR A 23 3.91 6.77 1.33
N THR A 24 5.17 6.85 1.79
CA THR A 24 6.21 5.90 1.39
C THR A 24 5.82 4.47 1.74
N ASP A 25 5.32 4.23 2.95
CA ASP A 25 4.88 2.89 3.39
C ASP A 25 3.83 2.33 2.43
N LEU A 26 2.79 3.13 2.13
CA LEU A 26 1.72 2.71 1.23
C LEU A 26 2.26 2.32 -0.15
N LEU A 27 3.15 3.14 -0.71
CA LEU A 27 3.77 2.88 -2.01
C LEU A 27 4.71 1.67 -1.99
N GLU A 28 5.39 1.40 -0.87
CA GLU A 28 6.20 0.19 -0.71
C GLU A 28 5.33 -1.08 -0.75
N VAL A 29 4.15 -1.09 -0.11
CA VAL A 29 3.17 -2.21 -0.23
C VAL A 29 2.77 -2.41 -1.69
N ILE A 30 2.31 -1.33 -2.33
CA ILE A 30 1.79 -1.37 -3.68
C ILE A 30 2.87 -1.89 -4.63
N ASN A 31 4.10 -1.37 -4.51
CA ASN A 31 5.21 -1.83 -5.32
C ASN A 31 5.56 -3.29 -5.05
N ALA A 32 5.60 -3.73 -3.80
CA ALA A 32 5.86 -5.13 -3.46
C ALA A 32 4.83 -6.05 -4.13
N VAL A 33 3.54 -5.74 -3.99
CA VAL A 33 2.46 -6.56 -4.55
C VAL A 33 2.47 -6.60 -6.08
N VAL A 34 2.71 -5.46 -6.75
CA VAL A 34 2.79 -5.42 -8.22
C VAL A 34 3.99 -6.20 -8.76
N MET A 35 5.10 -6.22 -8.02
CA MET A 35 6.31 -6.96 -8.40
C MET A 35 6.22 -8.45 -8.08
N SER A 36 5.51 -8.84 -7.02
CA SER A 36 5.46 -10.22 -6.54
C SER A 36 4.23 -11.01 -7.00
N CYS A 37 3.18 -10.33 -7.47
CA CYS A 37 1.90 -10.96 -7.76
C CYS A 37 1.25 -10.39 -9.03
N GLU A 38 0.53 -11.26 -9.73
CA GLU A 38 -0.37 -10.85 -10.79
C GLU A 38 -1.74 -10.53 -10.19
N LEU A 39 -2.12 -9.26 -10.30
CA LEU A 39 -3.39 -8.71 -9.84
C LEU A 39 -4.09 -8.13 -11.07
N PHE A 40 -5.38 -8.39 -11.20
CA PHE A 40 -6.17 -7.95 -12.34
C PHE A 40 -7.32 -7.07 -11.86
N ASP A 41 -7.66 -6.05 -12.65
CA ASP A 41 -8.84 -5.23 -12.43
C ASP A 41 -10.12 -5.94 -12.92
N GLU A 42 -11.26 -5.30 -12.71
CA GLU A 42 -12.58 -5.79 -13.13
C GLU A 42 -12.72 -6.00 -14.65
N ASN A 43 -11.86 -5.38 -15.46
CA ASN A 43 -11.83 -5.52 -16.91
C ASN A 43 -10.84 -6.59 -17.37
N GLY A 44 -10.26 -7.36 -16.44
CA GLY A 44 -9.25 -8.37 -16.73
C GLY A 44 -7.88 -7.80 -17.09
N ARG A 45 -7.64 -6.49 -16.86
CA ARG A 45 -6.34 -5.87 -17.14
C ARG A 45 -5.43 -6.00 -15.93
N ARG A 46 -4.16 -6.34 -16.17
CA ARG A 46 -3.17 -6.45 -15.09
C ARG A 46 -2.93 -5.08 -14.46
N TYR A 47 -2.98 -5.03 -13.13
CA TYR A 47 -2.66 -3.85 -12.35
C TYR A 47 -1.20 -3.43 -12.57
N THR A 48 -1.04 -2.19 -13.03
CA THR A 48 0.25 -1.50 -13.02
C THR A 48 0.44 -0.78 -11.69
N PHE A 49 1.68 -0.41 -11.36
CA PHE A 49 1.99 0.36 -10.16
C PHE A 49 1.18 1.67 -10.08
N GLY A 50 1.04 2.39 -11.20
CA GLY A 50 0.26 3.62 -11.24
C GLY A 50 -1.23 3.37 -10.98
N ARG A 51 -1.83 2.41 -11.70
CA ARG A 51 -3.26 2.11 -11.54
C ARG A 51 -3.61 1.62 -10.13
N LEU A 52 -2.77 0.74 -9.56
CA LEU A 52 -2.98 0.26 -8.20
C LEU A 52 -2.79 1.37 -7.17
N THR A 53 -1.84 2.28 -7.39
CA THR A 53 -1.65 3.46 -6.52
C THR A 53 -2.90 4.33 -6.50
N HIS A 54 -3.42 4.67 -7.68
CA HIS A 54 -4.63 5.47 -7.82
C HIS A 54 -5.82 4.84 -7.06
N ASP A 55 -6.13 3.57 -7.34
CA ASP A 55 -7.29 2.88 -6.77
C ASP A 55 -7.21 2.73 -5.25
N ILE A 56 -6.01 2.48 -4.71
CA ILE A 56 -5.78 2.36 -3.26
C ILE A 56 -5.84 3.73 -2.58
N CYS A 57 -5.24 4.76 -3.18
CA CYS A 57 -5.32 6.14 -2.66
C CYS A 57 -6.76 6.63 -2.58
N LEU A 58 -7.58 6.35 -3.61
CA LEU A 58 -9.00 6.67 -3.63
C LEU A 58 -9.76 6.03 -2.45
N ARG A 59 -9.51 4.75 -2.17
CA ARG A 59 -10.20 3.98 -1.13
C ARG A 59 -9.78 4.31 0.29
N LEU A 60 -8.55 4.79 0.45
CA LEU A 60 -7.97 5.16 1.74
C LEU A 60 -7.98 6.68 1.97
N ASN A 61 -8.82 7.40 1.22
CA ASN A 61 -9.02 8.85 1.28
C ASN A 61 -7.69 9.62 1.37
N ARG A 62 -6.74 9.26 0.50
CA ARG A 62 -5.39 9.78 0.48
C ARG A 62 -5.14 10.45 -0.87
N HIS A 63 -4.53 11.63 -0.85
CA HIS A 63 -4.11 12.29 -2.07
C HIS A 63 -3.03 11.45 -2.79
N GLU A 64 -3.26 11.18 -4.08
CA GLU A 64 -2.29 10.48 -4.92
C GLU A 64 -1.05 11.37 -5.13
N PRO A 65 0.17 10.88 -4.88
CA PRO A 65 1.37 11.67 -5.11
C PRO A 65 1.58 11.95 -6.60
N HIS A 66 1.95 13.18 -6.97
CA HIS A 66 2.26 13.54 -8.36
C HIS A 66 3.34 12.66 -9.01
N ASN A 67 4.34 12.20 -8.25
CA ASN A 67 5.37 11.27 -8.72
C ASN A 67 5.61 10.14 -7.71
N PRO A 68 4.79 9.07 -7.72
CA PRO A 68 4.88 7.99 -6.73
C PRO A 68 6.21 7.22 -6.80
N ARG A 69 6.80 7.06 -7.99
CA ARG A 69 8.09 6.36 -8.16
C ARG A 69 9.24 7.08 -7.45
N SER A 70 9.22 8.42 -7.43
CA SER A 70 10.26 9.20 -6.74
C SER A 70 10.32 8.91 -5.24
N TYR A 71 9.18 8.60 -4.59
CA TYR A 71 9.14 8.22 -3.18
C TYR A 71 9.89 6.91 -2.94
N LEU A 72 9.72 5.93 -3.84
CA LEU A 72 10.40 4.64 -3.75
C LEU A 72 11.91 4.79 -3.97
N THR A 73 12.32 5.56 -4.99
CA THR A 73 13.74 5.83 -5.24
C THR A 73 14.40 6.50 -4.04
N LYS A 74 13.76 7.55 -3.49
CA LYS A 74 14.26 8.23 -2.29
C LYS A 74 14.30 7.30 -1.08
N ALA A 75 13.30 6.44 -0.89
CA ALA A 75 13.26 5.47 0.21
C ALA A 75 14.42 4.48 0.15
N ARG A 76 14.73 3.95 -1.03
CA ARG A 76 15.86 3.03 -1.26
C ARG A 76 17.22 3.67 -1.01
N GLN A 77 17.35 4.99 -1.21
CA GLN A 77 18.60 5.73 -1.04
C GLN A 77 18.86 6.18 0.40
N ARG A 78 17.89 6.02 1.33
CA ARG A 78 18.07 6.49 2.71
C ARG A 78 19.11 5.66 3.44
N LYS A 79 20.16 6.32 3.92
CA LYS A 79 21.14 5.79 4.88
C LYS A 79 20.66 6.10 6.31
N ASN A 80 21.08 5.31 7.29
CA ASN A 80 20.77 5.51 8.73
C ASN A 80 19.27 5.63 9.03
N LEU A 81 18.48 4.68 8.55
CA LEU A 81 17.04 4.62 8.78
C LEU A 81 16.72 4.41 10.27
N HIS A 82 16.19 5.44 10.93
CA HIS A 82 15.66 5.33 12.30
C HIS A 82 14.41 4.43 12.36
N ARG A 83 13.68 4.30 11.24
CA ARG A 83 12.55 3.39 11.08
C ARG A 83 12.80 2.44 9.91
N PRO A 84 12.70 1.12 10.10
CA PRO A 84 12.93 0.17 9.02
C PRO A 84 11.86 0.28 7.91
N PRO A 85 12.20 -0.13 6.67
CA PRO A 85 11.25 -0.19 5.55
C PRO A 85 10.00 -0.99 5.92
N LEU A 86 8.88 -0.69 5.26
CA LEU A 86 7.61 -1.31 5.62
C LEU A 86 7.66 -2.84 5.54
N MET A 87 8.35 -3.41 4.54
CA MET A 87 8.40 -4.88 4.39
C MET A 87 8.92 -5.58 5.64
N ARG A 88 9.99 -5.06 6.26
CA ARG A 88 10.51 -5.63 7.52
C ARG A 88 9.53 -5.48 8.69
N ARG A 89 8.82 -4.35 8.74
CA ARG A 89 7.78 -4.13 9.75
C ARG A 89 6.57 -5.05 9.53
N TYR A 90 6.23 -5.30 8.28
CA TYR A 90 5.15 -6.19 7.89
C TYR A 90 5.46 -7.63 8.29
N GLU A 91 6.67 -8.12 7.96
CA GLU A 91 7.15 -9.44 8.38
C GLU A 91 7.11 -9.62 9.90
N ALA A 92 7.66 -8.67 10.66
CA ALA A 92 7.59 -8.71 12.12
C ALA A 92 6.14 -8.72 12.64
N ALA A 93 5.24 -7.95 12.01
CA ALA A 93 3.85 -7.87 12.43
C ALA A 93 3.02 -9.11 12.08
N LEU A 94 3.43 -9.94 11.11
CA LEU A 94 2.75 -11.20 10.78
C LEU A 94 2.72 -12.18 11.95
N HIS A 95 3.70 -12.10 12.86
CA HIS A 95 3.71 -12.94 14.07
C HIS A 95 2.61 -12.57 15.07
N HIS A 96 2.02 -11.38 14.94
CA HIS A 96 1.07 -10.83 15.93
C HIS A 96 -0.30 -10.49 15.33
N SER A 97 -0.40 -10.32 14.01
CA SER A 97 -1.65 -10.00 13.32
C SER A 97 -1.73 -10.72 11.97
N PRO A 98 -2.86 -11.38 11.66
CA PRO A 98 -3.06 -12.03 10.36
C PRO A 98 -3.24 -11.03 9.22
N ARG A 99 -3.49 -9.75 9.52
CA ARG A 99 -3.69 -8.68 8.54
C ARG A 99 -2.94 -7.40 8.93
N PRO A 100 -1.59 -7.38 8.87
CA PRO A 100 -0.81 -6.26 9.37
C PRO A 100 -1.10 -4.92 8.68
N LEU A 101 -1.50 -4.90 7.40
CA LEU A 101 -1.83 -3.64 6.72
C LEU A 101 -3.07 -2.98 7.31
N PHE A 102 -4.03 -3.78 7.78
CA PHE A 102 -5.27 -3.26 8.36
C PHE A 102 -5.03 -2.58 9.72
N ASN A 103 -3.92 -2.87 10.41
CA ASN A 103 -3.51 -2.11 11.60
C ASN A 103 -3.21 -0.63 11.28
N HIS A 104 -2.95 -0.31 10.02
CA HIS A 104 -2.68 1.05 9.55
C HIS A 104 -3.89 1.72 8.90
N ILE A 105 -5.05 1.07 8.86
CA ILE A 105 -6.29 1.61 8.30
C ILE A 105 -7.25 1.92 9.43
N VAL A 106 -7.86 3.11 9.39
CA VAL A 106 -8.93 3.48 10.33
C VAL A 106 -10.14 4.01 9.61
N LYS A 107 -11.30 3.86 10.25
CA LYS A 107 -12.55 4.48 9.82
C LYS A 107 -12.66 5.86 10.48
N LYS A 108 -12.81 6.91 9.68
CA LYS A 108 -13.13 8.26 10.13
C LYS A 108 -14.64 8.45 10.20
#